data_AF-X0S267-F1
#
_entry.id   AF-X0S267-F1
#
_cell.length_a   1.000
_cell.length_b   1.000
_cell.length_c   1.000
_cell.angle_alpha   90.00
_cell.angle_beta   90.00
_cell.angle_gamma   90.00
#
_symmetry.space_group_name_H-M   'P 1'
#
loop_
_entity.id
_entity.type
_entity.pdbx_description
1 polymer ?
#
loop_
_entity_poly.entity_id
_entity_poly.type
_entity_poly.pdbx_seq_one_letter_code
_entity_poly.pdbx_strand_id
1 'polypeptide(L)'
;MDESGDRPDTSAHAPQVDGLSEARLVGLLLVEEGRLVVARRIEEERNIVFPETTVIIKDIQTIAKALDAVRQGRTSVDDDAAADLEALLVEIEEV
;
A
#
# COMPACT_ATOMS: atom_id res chain seq x y z
N MET A 1 20.85 16.65 -31.90
CA MET A 1 19.78 15.64 -31.84
C MET A 1 19.61 15.37 -30.35
N ASP A 2 18.65 16.05 -29.75
CA ASP A 2 18.40 15.98 -28.31
C ASP A 2 17.54 14.74 -28.04
N GLU A 3 18.19 13.66 -27.61
CA GLU A 3 17.50 12.48 -27.08
C GLU A 3 17.05 12.75 -25.64
N SER A 4 16.07 13.66 -25.49
CA SER A 4 15.29 13.76 -24.27
C SER A 4 14.38 12.54 -24.20
N GLY A 5 14.94 11.43 -23.71
CA GLY A 5 14.20 10.23 -23.36
C GLY A 5 13.18 10.59 -22.28
N ASP A 6 11.95 10.83 -22.72
CA ASP A 6 10.75 10.89 -21.89
C ASP A 6 10.60 9.52 -21.21
N ARG A 7 11.25 9.39 -20.05
CA ARG A 7 11.02 8.24 -19.18
C ARG A 7 9.59 8.40 -18.69
N PRO A 8 8.69 7.42 -18.93
CA PRO A 8 7.33 7.51 -18.42
C PRO A 8 7.42 7.78 -16.93
N ASP A 9 6.71 8.80 -16.49
CA ASP A 9 6.69 9.18 -15.08
C ASP A 9 6.21 7.98 -14.27
N THR A 10 7.17 7.32 -13.59
CA THR A 10 6.89 6.23 -12.68
C THR A 10 6.45 6.75 -11.32
N SER A 11 6.07 8.03 -11.19
CA SER A 11 5.24 8.48 -10.09
C SER A 11 3.87 7.82 -10.22
N ALA A 12 3.84 6.52 -9.89
CA ALA A 12 2.66 5.86 -9.38
C ALA A 12 2.15 6.78 -8.27
N HIS A 13 1.14 7.56 -8.61
CA HIS A 13 0.58 8.56 -7.72
C HIS A 13 0.04 7.75 -6.54
N ALA A 14 0.73 7.84 -5.40
CA ALA A 14 0.31 7.19 -4.18
C ALA A 14 -1.18 7.54 -3.96
N PRO A 15 -2.00 6.59 -3.50
CA PRO A 15 -3.41 6.84 -3.29
C PRO A 15 -3.54 8.07 -2.39
N GLN A 16 -4.26 9.09 -2.87
CA GLN A 16 -4.57 10.27 -2.06
C GLN A 16 -5.54 9.82 -0.97
N VAL A 17 -4.98 9.45 0.18
CA VAL A 17 -5.73 8.91 1.33
C VAL A 17 -6.21 10.00 2.29
N ASP A 18 -5.70 11.22 2.14
CA ASP A 18 -6.05 12.36 2.99
C ASP A 18 -7.52 12.75 2.83
N GLY A 19 -8.22 12.91 3.96
CA GLY A 19 -9.62 13.33 3.99
C GLY A 19 -10.63 12.25 3.54
N LEU A 20 -10.20 11.01 3.32
CA LEU A 20 -11.11 9.90 3.08
C LEU A 20 -11.81 9.46 4.37
N SER A 21 -13.06 9.00 4.23
CA SER A 21 -13.77 8.38 5.35
C SER A 21 -13.21 7.00 5.66
N GLU A 22 -13.37 6.54 6.89
CA GLU A 22 -12.99 5.18 7.32
C GLU A 22 -13.51 4.11 6.35
N ALA A 23 -14.79 4.17 5.98
CA ALA A 23 -15.39 3.21 5.06
C ALA A 23 -14.71 3.18 3.67
N ARG A 24 -14.22 4.33 3.17
CA ARG A 24 -13.47 4.39 1.91
C ARG A 24 -12.07 3.81 2.07
N LEU A 25 -11.38 4.11 3.16
CA LEU A 25 -10.05 3.56 3.45
C LEU A 25 -10.09 2.03 3.58
N VAL A 26 -11.08 1.48 4.29
CA VAL A 26 -11.32 0.03 4.36
C VAL A 26 -11.57 -0.55 2.97
N GLY A 27 -12.39 0.11 2.15
CA GLY A 27 -12.65 -0.33 0.78
C GLY A 27 -11.39 -0.36 -0.09
N LEU A 28 -10.53 0.66 0.01
CA LEU A 28 -9.26 0.71 -0.71
C LEU A 28 -8.29 -0.39 -0.22
N LEU A 29 -8.20 -0.60 1.09
CA LEU A 29 -7.34 -1.62 1.68
C LEU A 29 -7.68 -3.01 1.14
N LEU A 30 -8.97 -3.37 1.13
CA LEU A 30 -9.44 -4.66 0.59
C LEU A 30 -9.10 -4.86 -0.89
N VAL A 31 -9.15 -3.78 -1.68
CA VAL A 31 -8.79 -3.84 -3.11
C VAL A 31 -7.29 -4.09 -3.26
N GLU A 32 -6.45 -3.36 -2.54
CA GLU A 32 -5.00 -3.50 -2.63
C GLU A 32 -4.50 -4.84 -2.08
N GLU A 33 -5.11 -5.36 -1.00
CA GLU A 33 -4.85 -6.72 -0.52
C GLU A 33 -5.18 -7.77 -1.59
N GLY A 34 -6.33 -7.63 -2.26
CA GLY A 34 -6.70 -8.49 -3.38
C GLY A 34 -5.70 -8.44 -4.53
N ARG A 35 -5.20 -7.24 -4.86
CA ARG A 35 -4.13 -7.06 -5.87
C ARG A 35 -2.84 -7.74 -5.44
N LEU A 36 -2.45 -7.63 -4.17
CA LEU A 36 -1.24 -8.24 -3.64
C LEU A 36 -1.28 -9.77 -3.71
N VAL A 37 -2.41 -10.38 -3.36
CA VAL A 37 -2.59 -11.84 -3.45
C VAL A 37 -2.40 -12.34 -4.89
N VAL A 38 -3.01 -11.64 -5.85
CA VAL A 38 -2.86 -12.00 -7.28
C VAL A 38 -1.42 -11.79 -7.74
N ALA A 39 -0.79 -10.67 -7.37
CA ALA A 39 0.60 -10.39 -7.72
C ALA A 39 1.54 -11.47 -7.20
N ARG A 40 1.48 -11.80 -5.90
CA ARG A 40 2.30 -12.85 -5.28
C ARG A 40 2.11 -14.20 -5.95
N ARG A 41 0.87 -14.58 -6.24
CA ARG A 41 0.58 -15.83 -6.94
C ARG A 41 1.29 -15.89 -8.30
N ILE A 42 1.23 -14.81 -9.08
CA ILE A 42 1.90 -14.76 -10.39
C ILE A 42 3.43 -14.79 -10.23
N GLU A 43 3.96 -14.09 -9.22
CA GLU A 43 5.40 -14.08 -8.90
C GLU A 43 5.91 -15.48 -8.54
N GLU A 44 5.18 -16.21 -7.69
CA GLU A 44 5.47 -17.58 -7.31
C GLU A 44 5.39 -18.54 -8.51
N GLU A 45 4.31 -18.44 -9.30
CA GLU A 45 4.12 -19.27 -10.50
C GLU A 45 5.22 -19.05 -11.54
N ARG A 46 5.81 -17.85 -11.61
CA ARG A 46 6.82 -17.47 -12.61
C ARG A 46 8.24 -17.40 -12.07
N ASN A 47 8.44 -17.53 -10.76
CA ASN A 47 9.70 -17.35 -10.06
C ASN A 47 10.40 -16.01 -10.41
N ILE A 48 9.61 -14.93 -10.47
CA ILE A 48 10.05 -13.56 -10.80
C ILE A 48 9.38 -12.61 -9.80
N VAL A 49 10.09 -11.55 -9.38
CA VAL A 49 9.51 -10.46 -8.56
C VAL A 49 9.26 -9.24 -9.43
N PHE A 50 8.06 -8.67 -9.35
CA PHE A 50 7.67 -7.46 -10.07
C PHE A 50 7.82 -6.23 -9.17
N PRO A 51 8.34 -5.10 -9.71
CA PRO A 51 8.38 -3.82 -8.99
C PRO A 51 6.98 -3.34 -8.54
N GLU A 52 5.94 -3.70 -9.29
CA GLU A 52 4.54 -3.37 -8.99
C GLU A 52 4.09 -3.92 -7.63
N THR A 53 4.54 -5.12 -7.25
CA THR A 53 4.22 -5.72 -5.94
C THR A 53 4.73 -4.86 -4.79
N THR A 54 5.89 -4.21 -4.97
CA THR A 54 6.43 -3.27 -3.98
C THR A 54 5.58 -1.99 -3.89
N VAL A 55 5.01 -1.53 -5.00
CA VAL A 55 4.10 -0.37 -5.01
C VAL A 55 2.82 -0.71 -4.26
N ILE A 56 2.20 -1.86 -4.56
CA ILE A 56 1.00 -2.35 -3.85
C ILE A 56 1.23 -2.44 -2.34
N ILE A 57 2.38 -2.97 -1.90
CA ILE A 57 2.73 -3.05 -0.47
C ILE A 57 2.80 -1.65 0.16
N LYS A 58 3.39 -0.67 -0.53
CA LYS A 58 3.46 0.72 -0.04
C LYS A 58 2.08 1.38 0.03
N ASP A 59 1.21 1.10 -0.94
CA ASP A 59 -0.15 1.61 -0.95
C ASP A 59 -0.95 1.04 0.22
N ILE A 60 -0.85 -0.27 0.49
CA ILE A 60 -1.44 -0.94 1.67
C ILE A 60 -0.96 -0.27 2.96
N GLN A 61 0.36 -0.06 3.11
CA GLN A 61 0.93 0.59 4.29
C GLN A 61 0.41 2.03 4.47
N THR A 62 0.28 2.77 3.37
CA THR A 62 -0.22 4.15 3.38
C THR A 62 -1.69 4.20 3.78
N ILE A 63 -2.52 3.32 3.21
CA ILE A 63 -3.95 3.21 3.54
C ILE A 63 -4.14 2.76 5.00
N ALA A 64 -3.36 1.79 5.47
CA ALA A 64 -3.43 1.30 6.84
C ALA A 64 -3.09 2.40 7.86
N LYS A 65 -2.06 3.20 7.59
CA LYS A 65 -1.71 4.38 8.42
C LYS A 65 -2.82 5.43 8.45
N ALA A 66 -3.40 5.75 7.28
CA ALA A 66 -4.51 6.69 7.21
C ALA A 66 -5.74 6.17 7.97
N LEU A 67 -6.04 4.87 7.88
CA LEU A 67 -7.13 4.23 8.59
C LEU A 67 -6.94 4.31 10.10
N ASP A 68 -5.73 4.04 10.58
CA ASP A 68 -5.38 4.16 12.00
C ASP A 68 -5.51 5.60 12.51
N ALA A 69 -5.01 6.58 11.74
CA ALA A 69 -5.16 8.00 12.06
C ALA A 69 -6.66 8.38 12.21
N VAL A 70 -7.50 7.99 11.24
CA VAL A 70 -8.95 8.25 11.28
C VAL A 70 -9.60 7.59 12.51
N ARG A 71 -9.27 6.34 12.83
CA ARG A 71 -9.82 5.62 13.99
C ARG A 71 -9.46 6.27 15.32
N GLN A 72 -8.28 6.86 15.40
CA GLN A 72 -7.81 7.56 16.59
C GLN A 72 -8.26 9.03 16.63
N GLY A 73 -9.06 9.49 15.66
CA GLY A 73 -9.49 10.88 15.54
C GLY A 73 -8.35 11.84 15.18
N ARG A 74 -7.20 11.32 14.73
CA ARG A 74 -6.08 12.11 14.20
C ARG A 74 -6.38 12.44 12.75
N THR A 75 -6.31 13.73 12.41
CA THR A 75 -6.59 14.23 11.06
C THR A 75 -5.35 14.31 10.18
N SER A 76 -4.16 13.97 10.71
CA SER A 76 -2.90 13.90 9.99
C SER A 76 -2.18 12.56 10.24
N VAL A 77 -1.65 11.98 9.16
CA VAL A 77 -0.75 10.83 9.22
C VAL A 77 0.64 11.37 9.56
N ASP A 78 0.95 11.45 10.85
CA ASP A 78 2.31 11.76 11.27
C ASP A 78 3.20 10.53 11.02
N ASP A 79 4.38 10.72 10.41
CA ASP A 79 5.27 9.67 9.88
C ASP A 79 5.84 8.68 10.94
N ASP A 80 5.54 8.85 12.23
CA ASP A 80 6.22 8.18 13.35
C ASP A 80 5.53 6.91 13.91
N ALA A 81 4.43 6.43 13.33
CA ALA A 81 3.70 5.24 13.83
C ALA A 81 4.13 3.90 13.19
N ALA A 82 5.38 3.79 12.71
CA ALA A 82 5.86 2.60 12.01
C ALA A 82 6.03 1.35 12.90
N ALA A 83 6.02 1.50 14.23
CA ALA A 83 6.31 0.41 15.16
C ALA A 83 5.13 -0.54 15.43
N ASP A 84 3.88 -0.10 15.24
CA ASP A 84 2.70 -0.87 15.69
C ASP A 84 2.15 -1.84 14.64
N LEU A 85 2.53 -1.70 13.36
CA LEU A 85 1.99 -2.55 12.27
C LEU A 85 2.73 -3.90 12.13
N GLU A 86 3.99 -3.97 12.56
CA GLU A 86 4.80 -5.19 12.48
C GLU A 86 4.25 -6.29 13.42
N ALA A 87 3.60 -5.91 14.52
CA ALA A 87 2.97 -6.85 15.45
C ALA A 87 1.70 -7.52 14.89
N LEU A 88 0.98 -6.87 13.97
CA LEU A 88 -0.30 -7.38 13.44
C LEU A 88 -0.11 -8.39 12.30
N LEU A 89 1.03 -8.34 11.60
CA LEU A 89 1.35 -9.29 10.54
C LEU A 89 1.80 -10.66 11.07
N VAL A 90 2.29 -10.72 12.31
CA VAL A 90 2.66 -11.98 12.97
C VAL A 90 1.43 -12.85 13.25
N GLU A 91 0.26 -12.26 13.53
CA GLU A 91 -0.98 -13.02 13.78
C GLU A 91 -1.59 -13.66 12.51
N ILE A 92 -1.22 -13.19 11.32
CA ILE A 92 -1.72 -13.74 10.05
C ILE A 92 -0.87 -14.92 9.56
N GLU A 93 0.38 -15.04 10.02
CA GLU A 93 1.29 -16.15 9.64
C GLU A 93 1.09 -17.43 10.47
N GLU A 94 0.31 -17.40 11.55
CA GLU A 94 0.08 -18.56 12.44
C GLU A 94 -1.26 -19.31 12.21
N VAL A 95 -1.99 -19.05 11.11
CA VAL A 95 -3.25 -19.75 10.76
C VAL A 95 -3.11 -20.63 9.53
#